data_AF-A0A7K7ZUS9-F1
#
_entry.id   AF-A0A7K7ZUS9-F1
#
_cell.length_a   1.000
_cell.length_b   1.000
_cell.length_c   1.000
_cell.angle_alpha   90.00
_cell.angle_beta   90.00
_cell.angle_gamma   90.00
#
_symmetry.space_group_name_H-M   'P 1'
#
loop_
_entity.id
_entity.type
_entity.pdbx_description
1 polymer ?
#
loop_
_entity_poly.entity_id
_entity_poly.type
_entity_poly.pdbx_seq_one_letter_code
_entity_poly.pdbx_strand_id
1 'polypeptide(L)'
;QHCCVCGQRGASIMCCEEECGRWFHLPCAKEGGCFTQHIPDYSAYCPEHRPEQDVQATPEPGNECPICIEPVEDKRTYGTMVCPACRRAWFHRDCIQ
;
A
#
# COMPACT_ATOMS: atom_id res chain seq x y z
N GLN A 1 -13.77 -18.48 -3.04
CA GLN A 1 -12.67 -17.60 -2.58
C GLN A 1 -13.26 -16.59 -1.60
N HIS A 2 -12.75 -16.52 -0.37
CA HIS A 2 -13.18 -15.58 0.67
C HIS A 2 -12.14 -14.48 0.81
N CYS A 3 -12.57 -13.26 1.06
CA CYS A 3 -11.67 -12.13 1.26
C CYS A 3 -11.02 -12.19 2.65
N CYS A 4 -9.69 -12.07 2.72
CA CYS A 4 -8.96 -12.01 3.98
C CYS A 4 -9.17 -10.72 4.79
N VAL A 5 -9.79 -9.69 4.19
CA VAL A 5 -10.08 -8.39 4.83
C VAL A 5 -11.50 -8.38 5.41
N CYS A 6 -12.52 -8.68 4.60
CA CYS A 6 -13.94 -8.58 5.02
C CYS A 6 -14.62 -9.94 5.29
N GLY A 7 -13.96 -11.06 5.00
CA GLY A 7 -14.49 -12.41 5.18
C GLY A 7 -15.53 -12.87 4.15
N GLN A 8 -16.04 -11.96 3.30
CA GLN A 8 -17.10 -12.27 2.34
C GLN A 8 -16.58 -13.07 1.12
N ARG A 9 -17.49 -13.81 0.48
CA ARG A 9 -17.21 -14.56 -0.77
C ARG A 9 -17.04 -13.61 -1.96
N GLY A 10 -16.43 -14.12 -3.03
CA GLY A 10 -16.30 -13.40 -4.30
C GLY A 10 -15.05 -12.53 -4.43
N ALA A 11 -14.06 -12.73 -3.55
CA ALA A 11 -12.73 -12.19 -3.76
C ALA A 11 -12.16 -12.68 -5.10
N SER A 12 -11.42 -11.82 -5.80
CA SER A 12 -10.94 -12.08 -7.17
C SER A 12 -9.44 -11.86 -7.35
N ILE A 13 -8.77 -11.27 -6.34
CA ILE A 13 -7.34 -11.01 -6.37
C ILE A 13 -6.66 -11.98 -5.41
N MET A 14 -5.61 -12.67 -5.88
CA MET A 14 -4.78 -13.57 -5.08
C MET A 14 -3.46 -12.90 -4.72
N CYS A 15 -2.95 -13.18 -3.53
CA CYS A 15 -1.58 -12.81 -3.15
C CYS A 15 -0.55 -13.54 -4.03
N CYS A 16 0.44 -12.81 -4.54
CA CYS A 16 1.52 -13.32 -5.37
C CYS A 16 2.57 -14.13 -4.60
N GLU A 17 2.68 -13.92 -3.29
CA GLU A 17 3.58 -14.72 -2.44
C GLU A 17 3.25 -16.21 -2.54
N GLU A 18 4.29 -17.01 -2.74
CA GLU A 18 4.16 -18.46 -2.84
C GLU A 18 3.57 -19.03 -1.55
N GLU A 19 2.72 -20.05 -1.66
CA GLU A 19 2.08 -20.73 -0.52
C GLU A 19 1.13 -19.87 0.35
N CYS A 20 1.00 -18.55 0.11
CA CYS A 20 0.11 -17.69 0.90
C CYS A 20 -1.37 -18.06 0.71
N GLY A 21 -1.80 -18.25 -0.54
CA GLY A 21 -3.17 -18.67 -0.89
C GLY A 21 -4.30 -17.71 -0.49
N ARG A 22 -3.98 -16.51 0.00
CA ARG A 22 -4.98 -15.52 0.44
C ARG A 22 -5.57 -14.77 -0.74
N TRP A 23 -6.87 -14.52 -0.66
CA TRP A 23 -7.64 -13.77 -1.64
C TRP A 23 -8.23 -12.50 -1.03
N PHE A 24 -8.43 -11.47 -1.84
CA PHE A 24 -9.12 -10.25 -1.42
C PHE A 24 -9.91 -9.62 -2.57
N HIS A 25 -10.93 -8.83 -2.22
CA HIS A 25 -11.65 -8.00 -3.20
C HIS A 25 -10.79 -6.78 -3.57
N LEU A 26 -11.00 -6.25 -4.78
CA LEU A 26 -10.35 -5.00 -5.20
C LEU A 26 -10.67 -3.81 -4.26
N PRO A 27 -11.94 -3.55 -3.84
CA PRO A 27 -12.21 -2.48 -2.87
C PRO A 27 -11.54 -2.71 -1.52
N CYS A 28 -11.51 -3.98 -1.07
CA CYS A 28 -10.85 -4.35 0.18
C CYS A 28 -9.33 -4.23 0.11
N ALA A 29 -8.72 -4.22 -1.08
CA ALA A 29 -7.28 -4.05 -1.21
C ALA A 29 -6.84 -2.68 -0.67
N LYS A 30 -7.60 -1.64 -1.02
CA LYS A 30 -7.36 -0.27 -0.58
C LYS A 30 -7.50 -0.12 0.94
N GLU A 31 -8.64 -0.54 1.47
CA GLU A 31 -8.95 -0.39 2.91
C GLU A 31 -8.14 -1.34 3.80
N GLY A 32 -7.84 -2.55 3.31
CA GLY A 32 -7.16 -3.60 4.07
C GLY A 32 -5.64 -3.49 4.08
N GLY A 33 -5.07 -2.47 3.42
CA GLY A 33 -3.63 -2.32 3.31
C GLY A 33 -2.95 -3.40 2.47
N CYS A 34 -3.63 -3.91 1.44
CA CYS A 34 -3.04 -4.78 0.42
C CYS A 34 -2.36 -3.94 -0.66
N PHE A 35 -1.28 -4.45 -1.24
CA PHE A 35 -0.58 -3.77 -2.33
C PHE A 35 -1.01 -4.34 -3.69
N THR A 36 -1.42 -3.49 -4.62
CA THR A 36 -1.73 -3.89 -6.01
C THR A 36 -0.91 -3.04 -6.98
N GLN A 37 -0.22 -3.68 -7.92
CA GLN A 37 0.59 -3.00 -8.94
C GLN A 37 -0.02 -3.23 -10.33
N HIS A 38 -0.50 -2.15 -10.95
CA HIS A 38 -1.15 -2.16 -12.27
C HIS A 38 -0.16 -1.86 -13.40
N ILE A 39 0.96 -2.58 -13.43
CA ILE A 39 1.96 -2.54 -14.50
C ILE A 39 1.93 -3.87 -15.29
N PRO A 40 2.58 -3.98 -16.46
CA PRO A 40 2.82 -5.28 -17.08
C PRO A 40 3.42 -6.23 -16.05
N ASP A 41 2.90 -7.46 -15.98
CA ASP A 41 3.08 -8.41 -14.87
C ASP A 41 2.36 -8.00 -13.58
N TYR A 42 1.02 -7.92 -13.66
CA TYR A 42 0.14 -7.63 -12.54
C TYR A 42 0.54 -8.42 -11.29
N SER A 43 0.89 -7.68 -10.23
CA SER A 43 1.30 -8.25 -8.96
C SER A 43 0.47 -7.67 -7.83
N ALA A 44 0.01 -8.53 -6.92
CA ALA A 44 -0.84 -8.15 -5.80
C ALA A 44 -0.44 -8.93 -4.54
N TYR A 45 -0.41 -8.25 -3.40
CA TYR A 45 0.07 -8.83 -2.15
C TYR A 45 -0.89 -8.52 -1.02
N CYS A 46 -1.16 -9.53 -0.19
CA CYS A 46 -1.98 -9.37 1.01
C CYS A 46 -1.26 -8.50 2.06
N PRO A 47 -1.94 -8.08 3.13
CA PRO A 47 -1.36 -7.15 4.10
C PRO A 47 -0.10 -7.67 4.80
N GLU A 48 0.09 -9.00 4.87
CA GLU A 48 1.26 -9.64 5.48
C GLU A 48 2.46 -9.75 4.52
N HIS A 49 2.23 -9.85 3.21
CA HIS A 49 3.28 -10.04 2.20
C HIS A 49 3.50 -8.82 1.32
N ARG A 50 2.83 -7.71 1.62
CA ARG A 50 3.02 -6.47 0.87
C ARG A 50 4.48 -6.01 0.98
N PRO A 51 5.05 -5.47 -0.11
CA PRO A 51 6.38 -4.90 -0.04
C PRO A 51 6.37 -3.67 0.87
N GLU A 52 7.36 -3.61 1.76
CA GLU A 52 7.68 -2.40 2.50
C GLU A 52 8.76 -1.64 1.73
N GLN A 53 8.70 -0.31 1.78
CA GLN A 53 9.78 0.49 1.22
C GLN A 53 11.06 0.23 2.05
N ASP A 54 12.26 0.28 1.47
CA ASP A 54 13.53 0.07 2.21
C ASP A 54 14.26 1.38 2.57
N VAL A 55 13.65 2.53 2.22
CA VAL A 55 14.26 3.84 2.47
C VAL A 55 14.13 4.22 3.95
N GLN A 56 15.25 4.29 4.65
CA GLN A 56 15.32 4.85 6.00
C GLN A 56 15.23 6.38 5.96
N ALA A 57 14.00 6.90 6.05
CA ALA A 57 13.71 8.30 6.26
C ALA A 57 12.56 8.43 7.26
N THR A 58 12.48 9.55 7.97
CA THR A 58 11.35 9.89 8.84
C THR A 58 10.76 11.22 8.39
N PRO A 59 9.43 11.37 8.35
CA PRO A 59 8.82 12.65 8.05
C PRO A 59 9.19 13.65 9.13
N GLU A 60 9.62 14.85 8.72
CA GLU A 60 9.62 15.98 9.64
C GLU A 60 8.18 16.37 9.97
N PRO A 61 7.90 16.82 11.21
CA PRO A 61 6.56 17.26 11.60
C PRO A 61 6.04 18.34 10.66
N GLY A 62 4.79 18.17 10.20
CA GLY A 62 4.17 19.12 9.27
C GLY A 62 4.61 18.94 7.81
N ASN A 63 5.19 17.79 7.44
CA ASN A 63 5.29 17.45 6.03
C ASN A 63 3.90 17.36 5.40
N GLU A 64 3.75 17.95 4.21
CA GLU A 64 2.54 17.90 3.42
C GLU A 64 2.77 17.01 2.20
N CYS A 65 1.76 16.27 1.79
CA CYS A 65 1.79 15.55 0.53
C CYS A 65 1.74 16.58 -0.62
N PRO A 66 2.73 16.62 -1.53
CA PRO A 66 2.74 17.59 -2.65
C PRO A 66 1.58 17.44 -3.65
N ILE A 67 0.80 16.36 -3.57
CA ILE A 67 -0.29 16.06 -4.52
C ILE A 67 -1.61 16.63 -4.03
N CYS A 68 -1.98 16.39 -2.76
CA CYS A 68 -3.22 16.91 -2.17
C CYS A 68 -3.02 18.14 -1.28
N ILE A 69 -1.78 18.48 -0.90
CA ILE A 69 -1.42 19.59 -0.01
C ILE A 69 -2.04 19.40 1.40
N GLU A 70 -2.20 18.14 1.82
CA GLU A 70 -2.64 17.79 3.17
C GLU A 70 -1.48 17.17 3.97
N PRO A 71 -1.48 17.28 5.31
CA PRO A 71 -0.46 16.68 6.15
C PRO A 71 -0.34 15.16 5.94
N VAL A 72 0.88 14.65 5.85
CA VAL A 72 1.15 13.21 5.95
C VAL A 72 1.32 12.82 7.41
N GLU A 73 1.11 11.54 7.73
CA GLU A 73 1.39 11.03 9.08
C GLU A 73 2.89 11.20 9.40
N ASP A 74 3.20 11.66 10.62
CA ASP A 74 4.58 11.84 11.10
C ASP A 74 5.35 10.53 11.32
N LYS A 75 4.76 9.40 10.92
CA LYS A 75 5.29 8.05 11.08
C LYS A 75 5.26 7.34 9.74
N ARG A 76 6.26 6.49 9.56
CA ARG A 76 6.28 5.56 8.46
C ARG A 76 5.21 4.49 8.66
N THR A 77 4.09 4.64 7.98
CA THR A 77 3.01 3.66 7.92
C THR A 77 2.80 3.18 6.50
N TYR A 78 1.97 2.16 6.31
CA TYR A 78 1.54 1.73 4.97
C TYR A 78 0.95 2.90 4.17
N GLY A 79 0.23 3.81 4.83
CA GLY A 79 -0.41 4.97 4.19
C GLY A 79 0.56 6.05 3.73
N THR A 80 1.84 6.00 4.12
CA THR A 80 2.86 7.00 3.78
C THR A 80 3.99 6.43 2.92
N MET A 81 4.45 7.19 1.94
CA MET A 81 5.60 6.86 1.09
C MET A 81 6.58 8.03 1.04
N VAL A 82 7.88 7.75 0.88
CA VAL A 82 8.91 8.78 0.68
C VAL A 82 9.53 8.61 -0.70
N CYS A 83 9.82 9.71 -1.39
CA CYS A 83 10.53 9.67 -2.65
C CYS A 83 11.89 8.96 -2.47
N PRO A 84 12.16 7.83 -3.15
CA PRO A 84 13.41 7.10 -2.99
C PRO A 84 14.63 7.87 -3.51
N ALA A 85 14.43 8.81 -4.44
CA ALA A 85 15.49 9.63 -5.01
C ALA A 85 15.92 10.77 -4.09
N CYS A 86 15.00 11.63 -3.67
CA CYS A 86 15.34 12.81 -2.86
C CYS A 86 15.30 12.56 -1.35
N ARG A 87 14.60 11.51 -0.89
CA ARG A 87 14.40 11.14 0.52
C ARG A 87 13.78 12.22 1.40
N ARG A 88 13.15 13.22 0.77
CA ARG A 88 12.59 14.41 1.44
C ARG A 88 11.11 14.60 1.18
N ALA A 89 10.64 14.29 -0.02
CA ALA A 89 9.22 14.42 -0.36
C ALA A 89 8.43 13.21 0.15
N TRP A 90 7.36 13.48 0.89
CA TRP A 90 6.45 12.48 1.46
C TRP A 90 5.10 12.53 0.78
N PHE A 91 4.44 11.38 0.67
CA PHE A 91 3.17 11.25 -0.04
C PHE A 91 2.24 10.32 0.72
N HIS A 92 0.93 10.59 0.67
CA HIS A 92 -0.04 9.53 0.92
C HIS A 92 0.08 8.49 -0.20
N ARG A 93 0.04 7.22 0.16
CA ARG A 93 0.03 6.12 -0.82
C ARG A 93 -1.12 6.27 -1.81
N ASP A 94 -2.29 6.63 -1.30
CA ASP A 94 -3.53 6.90 -2.06
C ASP A 94 -3.41 8.07 -3.05
N CYS A 95 -2.45 8.98 -2.86
CA CYS A 95 -2.21 10.05 -3.83
C CYS A 95 -1.33 9.60 -4.99
N ILE A 96 -0.60 8.50 -4.86
CA ILE A 96 0.26 7.93 -5.91
C ILE A 96 -0.42 6.78 -6.66
N GLN A 97 -1.23 5.98 -5.96
CA GLN A 97 -1.88 4.76 -6.47
C GLN A 97 -3.37 4.97 -6.68
#